data_AF-A0A9E2YEM6-F1
#
_entry.id   AF-A0A9E2YEM6-F1
#
_cell.length_a   1.000
_cell.length_b   1.000
_cell.length_c   1.000
_cell.angle_alpha   90.00
_cell.angle_beta   90.00
_cell.angle_gamma   90.00
#
_symmetry.space_group_name_H-M   'P 1'
#
loop_
_entity.id
_entity.type
_entity.pdbx_description
1 polymer ?
#
loop_
_entity_poly.entity_id
_entity_poly.type
_entity_poly.pdbx_seq_one_letter_code
_entity_poly.pdbx_strand_id
1 'polypeptide(L)'
;RIYRPSLISPTRAGFGSTDDILVRLTAFMIEHGLAVNALNQISLLPADLIADHIVALMDLPVEPGGLGAPVFNMTADDYYNLTDVARILTERYGYRFAYRDVPSFAEEVDRRCTPRDGLYPLVDFLTRSAKKISAMRDKRYDNTQYRHARELAKVHLREPALTDTVDHLVRFLRQERLITESEEEEQRSA
;
A
#
# COMPACT_ATOMS: atom_id res chain seq x y z
N ARG A 1 -2.84 -0.60 25.29
CA ARG A 1 -3.44 -0.25 23.98
C ARG A 1 -2.93 -1.22 22.93
N ILE A 2 -3.68 -1.49 21.87
CA ILE A 2 -3.23 -2.35 20.77
C ILE A 2 -3.36 -1.55 19.47
N TYR A 3 -2.26 -1.38 18.76
CA TYR A 3 -2.22 -0.72 17.46
C TYR A 3 -2.16 -1.80 16.38
N ARG A 4 -3.05 -1.73 15.39
CA ARG A 4 -3.11 -2.68 14.27
C ARG A 4 -3.01 -1.89 12.96
N PRO A 5 -1.80 -1.50 12.55
CA PRO A 5 -1.60 -0.94 11.22
C PRO A 5 -2.06 -1.90 10.13
N SER A 6 -2.65 -1.34 9.09
CA SER A 6 -2.85 -2.03 7.81
C SER A 6 -1.54 -2.11 7.03
N LEU A 7 -1.62 -2.30 5.71
CA LEU A 7 -0.47 -2.21 4.82
C LEU A 7 0.20 -0.83 4.99
N ILE A 8 1.51 -0.82 5.19
CA ILE A 8 2.27 0.41 5.40
C ILE A 8 3.04 0.69 4.11
N SER A 9 2.97 1.92 3.61
CA SER A 9 3.74 2.33 2.44
C SER A 9 5.10 2.91 2.85
N PRO A 10 6.01 3.18 1.90
CA PRO A 10 7.13 4.08 2.15
C PRO A 10 6.68 5.39 2.79
N THR A 11 7.58 5.98 3.56
CA THR A 11 7.40 7.28 4.20
C THR A 11 7.18 8.38 3.17
N ARG A 12 6.63 9.51 3.62
CA ARG A 12 6.45 10.70 2.76
C ARG A 12 7.77 11.25 2.21
N ALA A 13 8.88 11.00 2.89
CA ALA A 13 10.20 11.42 2.44
C ALA A 13 10.84 10.46 1.41
N GLY A 14 10.17 9.37 1.06
CA GLY A 14 10.67 8.38 0.09
C GLY A 14 11.58 7.31 0.70
N PHE A 15 11.54 7.09 2.02
CA PHE A 15 12.23 5.96 2.66
C PHE A 15 11.27 4.79 2.86
N GLY A 16 11.71 3.58 2.50
CA GLY A 16 10.94 2.36 2.62
C GLY A 16 11.83 1.12 2.65
N SER A 17 11.23 -0.05 2.42
CA SER A 17 11.95 -1.31 2.30
C SER A 17 11.73 -1.92 0.92
N THR A 18 12.82 -2.34 0.26
CA THR A 18 12.76 -3.10 -1.00
C THR A 18 12.26 -4.53 -0.79
N ASP A 19 12.20 -4.99 0.47
CA ASP A 19 11.63 -6.28 0.87
C ASP A 19 10.11 -6.24 1.07
N ASP A 20 9.49 -5.06 1.01
CA ASP A 20 8.06 -4.91 1.20
C ASP A 20 7.26 -5.49 0.02
N ILE A 21 6.21 -6.25 0.34
CA ILE A 21 5.36 -6.91 -0.67
C ILE A 21 4.65 -5.93 -1.59
N LEU A 22 4.20 -4.77 -1.09
CA LEU A 22 3.57 -3.73 -1.90
C LEU A 22 4.57 -3.15 -2.89
N VAL A 23 5.78 -2.87 -2.43
CA VAL A 23 6.87 -2.32 -3.25
C VAL A 23 7.20 -3.30 -4.38
N ARG A 24 7.44 -4.57 -4.03
CA ARG A 24 7.77 -5.62 -5.00
C ARG A 24 6.63 -5.88 -5.99
N LEU A 25 5.39 -5.89 -5.51
CA LEU A 25 4.22 -6.09 -6.36
C LEU A 25 4.02 -4.92 -7.32
N THR A 26 4.18 -3.68 -6.85
CA THR A 26 4.01 -2.49 -7.68
C THR A 26 5.11 -2.40 -8.74
N ALA A 27 6.36 -2.69 -8.38
CA ALA A 27 7.46 -2.77 -9.34
C ALA A 27 7.18 -3.81 -10.44
N PHE A 28 6.76 -5.02 -10.04
CA PHE A 28 6.40 -6.06 -11.00
C PHE A 28 5.24 -5.65 -11.92
N MET A 29 4.20 -5.03 -11.35
CA MET A 29 3.07 -4.51 -12.13
C MET A 29 3.53 -3.52 -13.21
N ILE A 30 4.42 -2.59 -12.86
CA ILE A 30 4.97 -1.58 -13.77
C ILE A 30 5.83 -2.24 -14.85
N GLU A 31 6.85 -3.01 -14.48
CA GLU A 31 7.82 -3.58 -15.42
C GLU A 31 7.18 -4.59 -16.39
N HIS A 32 6.13 -5.29 -15.97
CA HIS A 32 5.45 -6.28 -16.79
C HIS A 32 4.16 -5.77 -17.45
N GLY A 33 3.77 -4.52 -17.20
CA GLY A 33 2.56 -3.91 -17.74
C GLY A 33 1.28 -4.65 -17.33
N LEU A 34 1.21 -5.13 -16.09
CA LEU A 34 0.09 -5.91 -15.55
C LEU A 34 -0.51 -5.21 -14.34
N ALA A 35 -1.82 -5.23 -14.21
CA ALA A 35 -2.49 -4.80 -12.98
C ALA A 35 -3.54 -5.82 -12.55
N VAL A 36 -3.74 -5.93 -11.24
CA VAL A 36 -4.82 -6.75 -10.68
C VAL A 36 -6.09 -5.89 -10.55
N ASN A 37 -7.16 -6.35 -11.18
CA ASN A 37 -8.51 -5.86 -10.96
C ASN A 37 -9.09 -6.56 -9.72
N ALA A 38 -8.70 -6.05 -8.56
CA ALA A 38 -9.14 -6.55 -7.26
C ALA A 38 -9.90 -5.46 -6.51
N LEU A 39 -11.02 -5.84 -5.89
CA LEU A 39 -11.83 -4.96 -5.05
C LEU A 39 -11.51 -5.09 -3.55
N ASN A 40 -10.46 -5.83 -3.21
CA ASN A 40 -9.97 -5.89 -1.84
C ASN A 40 -9.62 -4.49 -1.36
N GLN A 41 -10.09 -4.13 -0.16
CA GLN A 41 -9.66 -2.89 0.47
C GLN A 41 -8.15 -2.95 0.70
N ILE A 42 -7.45 -1.93 0.24
CA ILE A 42 -6.10 -1.60 0.66
C ILE A 42 -6.15 -0.31 1.45
N SER A 43 -5.25 -0.20 2.41
CA SER A 43 -5.01 1.02 3.15
C SER A 43 -3.52 1.23 3.11
N LEU A 44 -3.09 2.20 2.31
CA LEU A 44 -1.70 2.56 2.09
C LEU A 44 -1.39 3.79 2.91
N LEU A 45 -0.92 3.58 4.13
CA LEU A 45 -0.56 4.68 5.02
C LEU A 45 0.96 4.78 5.12
N PRO A 46 1.56 5.98 4.94
CA PRO A 46 3.00 6.17 5.11
C PRO A 46 3.49 5.76 6.49
N ALA A 47 4.66 5.12 6.55
CA ALA A 47 5.23 4.63 7.82
C ALA A 47 5.43 5.74 8.86
N ASP A 48 5.82 6.94 8.43
CA ASP A 48 6.00 8.12 9.27
C ASP A 48 4.67 8.65 9.84
N LEU A 49 3.58 8.60 9.05
CA LEU A 49 2.23 8.90 9.52
C LEU A 49 1.79 7.94 10.62
N ILE A 50 1.99 6.63 10.40
CA ILE A 50 1.62 5.60 11.38
C ILE A 50 2.43 5.79 12.68
N ALA A 51 3.73 6.06 12.57
CA ALA A 51 4.58 6.32 13.73
C ALA A 51 4.10 7.56 14.52
N ASP A 52 3.84 8.69 13.84
CA ASP A 52 3.33 9.92 14.47
C ASP A 52 2.01 9.65 15.22
N HIS A 53 1.07 8.97 14.55
CA HIS A 53 -0.22 8.64 15.16
C HIS A 53 -0.07 7.71 16.36
N ILE A 54 0.78 6.68 16.31
CA ILE A 54 1.01 5.79 17.46
C ILE A 54 1.46 6.60 18.67
N VAL A 55 2.44 7.50 18.49
CA VAL A 55 2.96 8.35 19.57
C VAL A 55 1.87 9.27 20.10
N ALA A 56 1.16 9.98 19.21
CA ALA A 56 0.09 10.90 19.63
C ALA A 56 -1.05 10.18 20.39
N LEU A 57 -1.38 8.95 20.00
CA LEU A 57 -2.40 8.13 20.66
C LEU A 57 -1.90 7.53 21.99
N MET A 58 -0.58 7.45 22.24
CA MET A 58 -0.04 7.06 23.56
C MET A 58 -0.30 8.12 24.64
N ASP A 59 -0.44 9.39 24.26
CA ASP A 59 -0.66 10.49 25.21
C ASP A 59 -2.11 10.68 25.63
N LEU A 60 -3.06 10.04 24.94
CA LEU A 60 -4.46 10.10 25.36
C LEU A 60 -4.64 9.48 26.75
N PRO A 61 -5.65 9.89 27.53
CA PRO A 61 -6.04 9.16 28.72
C PRO A 61 -6.64 7.80 28.35
N VAL A 62 -6.53 6.81 29.26
CA VAL A 62 -7.31 5.57 29.15
C VAL A 62 -8.61 5.81 29.89
N GLU A 63 -9.76 5.59 29.24
CA GLU A 63 -11.05 5.78 29.89
C GLU A 63 -11.22 4.83 31.09
N PRO A 64 -11.51 5.35 32.30
CA PRO A 64 -11.80 4.51 33.46
C PRO A 64 -13.08 3.70 33.22
N GLY A 65 -13.01 2.38 33.32
CA GLY A 65 -14.17 1.48 33.19
C GLY A 65 -14.38 0.84 31.81
N GLY A 66 -13.51 1.11 30.84
CA GLY A 66 -13.51 0.39 29.56
C GLY A 66 -13.19 -1.11 29.75
N LEU A 67 -14.00 -1.99 29.14
CA LEU A 67 -13.75 -3.43 29.08
C LEU A 67 -12.56 -3.72 28.15
N GLY A 68 -11.33 -3.61 28.68
CA GLY A 68 -10.09 -4.00 28.00
C GLY A 68 -9.26 -2.84 27.44
N ALA A 69 -8.05 -3.18 26.97
CA ALA A 69 -7.18 -2.21 26.33
C ALA A 69 -7.77 -1.76 24.98
N PRO A 70 -7.82 -0.44 24.68
CA PRO A 70 -8.38 0.03 23.41
C PRO A 70 -7.56 -0.51 22.24
N VAL A 71 -8.27 -0.87 21.16
CA VAL A 71 -7.70 -1.44 19.94
C VAL A 71 -7.95 -0.49 18.79
N PHE A 72 -6.89 -0.05 18.12
CA PHE A 72 -6.97 0.86 16.98
C PHE A 72 -6.60 0.12 15.71
N ASN A 73 -7.58 -0.10 14.82
CA ASN A 73 -7.32 -0.51 13.44
C ASN A 73 -6.86 0.73 12.68
N MET A 74 -5.56 0.86 12.44
CA MET A 74 -4.99 2.03 11.80
C MET A 74 -4.99 1.81 10.29
N THR A 75 -6.14 2.08 9.68
CA THR A 75 -6.39 1.98 8.24
C THR A 75 -6.70 3.35 7.66
N ALA A 76 -6.65 3.47 6.33
CA ALA A 76 -7.11 4.67 5.64
C ALA A 76 -8.60 4.91 5.94
N ASP A 77 -8.99 6.18 5.97
CA ASP A 77 -10.36 6.59 6.28
C ASP A 77 -11.32 6.30 5.13
N ASP A 78 -10.81 6.36 3.90
CA ASP A 78 -11.53 6.05 2.67
C ASP A 78 -11.23 4.63 2.17
N TYR A 79 -12.10 4.15 1.27
CA TYR A 79 -11.90 2.89 0.58
C TYR A 79 -11.05 3.07 -0.67
N TYR A 80 -9.96 2.32 -0.72
CA TYR A 80 -9.09 2.21 -1.87
C TYR A 80 -8.84 0.75 -2.21
N ASN A 81 -8.48 0.47 -3.46
CA ASN A 81 -8.06 -0.85 -3.93
C ASN A 81 -6.88 -0.74 -4.92
N LEU A 82 -6.32 -1.88 -5.37
CA LEU A 82 -5.17 -1.88 -6.28
C LEU A 82 -5.50 -1.35 -7.69
N THR A 83 -6.78 -1.37 -8.08
CA THR A 83 -7.23 -0.76 -9.34
C THR A 83 -7.10 0.77 -9.28
N ASP A 84 -7.42 1.38 -8.13
CA ASP A 84 -7.23 2.82 -7.91
C ASP A 84 -5.75 3.22 -8.01
N VAL A 85 -4.86 2.42 -7.42
CA VAL A 85 -3.41 2.64 -7.50
C VAL A 85 -2.93 2.54 -8.95
N ALA A 86 -3.30 1.48 -9.68
CA ALA A 86 -2.93 1.32 -11.08
C ALA A 86 -3.46 2.45 -11.97
N ARG A 87 -4.67 2.95 -11.68
CA ARG A 87 -5.24 4.11 -12.38
C ARG A 87 -4.42 5.38 -12.12
N ILE A 88 -4.03 5.65 -10.87
CA ILE A 88 -3.17 6.81 -10.53
C ILE A 88 -1.81 6.68 -11.22
N LEU A 89 -1.21 5.49 -11.22
CA LEU A 89 0.04 5.22 -11.93
C LEU A 89 -0.07 5.52 -13.43
N THR A 90 -1.22 5.18 -14.04
CA THR A 90 -1.50 5.51 -15.44
C THR A 90 -1.65 7.01 -15.66
N GLU A 91 -2.47 7.67 -14.83
CA GLU A 91 -2.83 9.08 -15.00
C GLU A 91 -1.67 10.03 -14.72
N ARG A 92 -0.85 9.74 -13.71
CA ARG A 92 0.26 10.62 -13.29
C ARG A 92 1.58 10.31 -13.97
N TYR A 93 1.85 9.05 -14.29
CA TYR A 93 3.17 8.59 -14.74
C TYR A 93 3.15 7.90 -16.10
N GLY A 94 1.97 7.74 -16.74
CA GLY A 94 1.86 7.20 -18.09
C GLY A 94 2.01 5.67 -18.20
N TYR A 95 2.20 4.96 -17.08
CA TYR A 95 2.29 3.49 -17.08
C TYR A 95 1.02 2.84 -17.64
N ARG A 96 1.16 1.75 -18.40
CA ARG A 96 0.04 1.05 -19.04
C ARG A 96 -0.09 -0.35 -18.50
N PHE A 97 -1.33 -0.77 -18.22
CA PHE A 97 -1.61 -2.05 -17.59
C PHE A 97 -2.66 -2.86 -18.36
N ALA A 98 -2.36 -4.14 -18.56
CA ALA A 98 -3.39 -5.14 -18.82
C ALA A 98 -3.98 -5.62 -17.50
N TYR A 99 -5.26 -5.33 -17.28
CA TYR A 99 -5.98 -5.71 -16.06
C TYR A 99 -6.37 -7.19 -16.08
N ARG A 100 -6.08 -7.90 -14.98
CA ARG A 100 -6.41 -9.31 -14.75
C ARG A 100 -7.17 -9.46 -13.44
N ASP A 101 -8.10 -10.41 -13.35
CA ASP A 101 -8.64 -10.76 -12.03
C ASP A 101 -7.55 -11.41 -11.15
N VAL A 102 -7.83 -11.62 -9.86
CA VAL A 102 -6.83 -12.15 -8.91
C VAL A 102 -6.27 -13.52 -9.34
N PRO A 103 -7.08 -14.52 -9.76
CA PRO A 103 -6.54 -15.79 -10.25
C PRO A 103 -5.67 -15.65 -11.50
N SER A 104 -6.14 -14.95 -12.54
CA SER A 104 -5.35 -14.79 -13.77
C SER A 104 -4.11 -13.92 -13.56
N PHE A 105 -4.13 -12.96 -12.64
CA PHE A 105 -2.94 -12.21 -12.26
C PHE A 105 -1.89 -13.14 -11.61
N ALA A 106 -2.32 -14.03 -10.72
CA ALA A 106 -1.42 -14.99 -10.10
C ALA A 106 -0.80 -15.97 -11.11
N GLU A 107 -1.57 -16.39 -12.13
CA GLU A 107 -1.04 -17.19 -13.25
C GLU A 107 0.01 -16.41 -14.07
N GLU A 108 -0.22 -15.12 -14.32
CA GLU A 108 0.76 -14.28 -15.01
C GLU A 108 2.02 -14.04 -14.17
N VAL A 109 1.90 -13.90 -12.84
CA VAL A 109 3.04 -13.85 -11.91
C VAL A 109 3.86 -15.14 -12.00
N ASP A 110 3.22 -16.30 -11.90
CA ASP A 110 3.89 -17.61 -12.01
C ASP A 110 4.62 -17.78 -13.35
N ARG A 111 3.99 -17.32 -14.44
CA ARG A 111 4.51 -17.47 -15.79
C ARG A 111 5.65 -16.51 -16.13
N ARG A 112 5.59 -15.26 -15.65
CA ARG A 112 6.50 -14.17 -16.09
C ARG A 112 7.59 -13.82 -15.08
N CYS A 113 7.35 -14.07 -13.79
CA CYS A 113 8.31 -13.67 -12.77
C CYS A 113 9.58 -14.51 -12.85
N THR A 114 10.72 -13.85 -12.88
CA THR A 114 12.05 -14.45 -12.96
C THR A 114 12.86 -14.11 -11.70
N PRO A 115 13.99 -14.79 -11.43
CA PRO A 115 14.87 -14.43 -10.31
C PRO A 115 15.44 -13.01 -10.33
N ARG A 116 15.29 -12.27 -11.44
CA ARG A 116 15.68 -10.85 -11.55
C ARG A 116 14.61 -9.92 -10.99
N ASP A 117 13.37 -10.39 -10.86
CA ASP A 117 12.27 -9.62 -10.31
C ASP A 117 12.29 -9.69 -8.78
N GLY A 118 12.13 -8.54 -8.12
CA GLY A 118 12.04 -8.48 -6.65
C GLY A 118 10.86 -9.28 -6.08
N LEU A 119 9.83 -9.53 -6.88
CA LEU A 119 8.66 -10.32 -6.49
C LEU A 119 8.94 -11.84 -6.42
N TYR A 120 10.03 -12.32 -7.02
CA TYR A 120 10.31 -13.76 -7.19
C TYR A 120 10.21 -14.59 -5.90
N PRO A 121 10.74 -14.14 -4.74
CA PRO A 121 10.61 -14.89 -3.49
C PRO A 121 9.16 -15.08 -2.99
N LEU A 122 8.20 -14.32 -3.53
CA LEU A 122 6.80 -14.31 -3.12
C LEU A 122 5.87 -15.01 -4.13
N VAL A 123 6.39 -15.56 -5.24
CA VAL A 123 5.57 -16.21 -6.28
C VAL A 123 4.74 -17.36 -5.71
N ASP A 124 5.36 -18.27 -4.94
CA ASP A 124 4.65 -19.40 -4.30
C ASP A 124 3.58 -18.93 -3.31
N PHE A 125 3.86 -17.85 -2.56
CA PHE A 125 2.90 -17.25 -1.65
C PHE A 125 1.69 -16.69 -2.39
N LEU A 126 1.90 -15.93 -3.47
CA LEU A 126 0.85 -15.27 -4.24
C LEU A 126 -0.03 -16.29 -4.98
N THR A 127 0.58 -17.27 -5.65
CA THR A 127 -0.12 -18.32 -6.39
C THR A 127 -1.01 -19.17 -5.48
N ARG A 128 -0.50 -19.60 -4.33
CA ARG A 128 -1.27 -20.39 -3.35
C ARG A 128 -2.34 -19.56 -2.63
N SER A 129 -2.12 -18.26 -2.46
CA SER A 129 -3.04 -17.38 -1.73
C SER A 129 -4.13 -16.76 -2.60
N ALA A 130 -4.05 -16.87 -3.93
CA ALA A 130 -4.97 -16.23 -4.87
C ALA A 130 -6.46 -16.46 -4.52
N LYS A 131 -6.86 -17.73 -4.27
CA LYS A 131 -8.25 -18.05 -3.88
C LYS A 131 -8.68 -17.37 -2.58
N LYS A 132 -7.79 -17.29 -1.59
CA LYS A 132 -8.07 -16.63 -0.30
C LYS A 132 -8.18 -15.13 -0.47
N ILE A 133 -7.30 -14.53 -1.27
CA ILE A 133 -7.34 -13.10 -1.59
C ILE A 133 -8.64 -12.75 -2.31
N SER A 134 -9.05 -13.53 -3.32
CA SER A 134 -10.33 -13.35 -4.01
C SER A 134 -11.52 -13.43 -3.06
N ALA A 135 -11.50 -14.37 -2.10
CA ALA A 135 -12.56 -14.51 -1.10
C ALA A 135 -12.63 -13.34 -0.11
N MET A 136 -11.52 -12.61 0.07
CA MET A 136 -11.45 -11.43 0.94
C MET A 136 -11.93 -10.13 0.27
N ARG A 137 -12.51 -10.19 -0.94
CA ARG A 137 -12.96 -9.00 -1.71
C ARG A 137 -13.87 -8.06 -0.93
N ASP A 138 -14.71 -8.59 -0.06
CA ASP A 138 -15.70 -7.82 0.71
C ASP A 138 -15.22 -7.51 2.14
N LYS A 139 -14.01 -7.97 2.51
CA LYS A 139 -13.48 -7.72 3.85
C LYS A 139 -13.11 -6.25 4.01
N ARG A 140 -13.67 -5.63 5.05
CA ARG A 140 -13.41 -4.24 5.45
C ARG A 140 -12.91 -4.20 6.89
N TYR A 141 -12.07 -3.20 7.19
CA TYR A 141 -11.69 -2.89 8.56
C TYR A 141 -12.44 -1.66 9.03
N ASP A 142 -13.15 -1.76 10.15
CA ASP A 142 -13.70 -0.58 10.83
C ASP A 142 -12.58 0.13 11.58
N ASN A 143 -12.45 1.44 11.35
CA ASN A 143 -11.48 2.30 12.02
C ASN A 143 -12.14 3.43 12.82
N THR A 144 -13.43 3.29 13.17
CA THR A 144 -14.21 4.35 13.85
C THR A 144 -13.54 4.80 15.15
N GLN A 145 -13.05 3.86 15.97
CA GLN A 145 -12.33 4.18 17.22
C GLN A 145 -10.99 4.89 16.96
N TYR A 146 -10.30 4.51 15.89
CA TYR A 146 -9.04 5.14 15.50
C TYR A 146 -9.25 6.57 15.03
N ARG A 147 -10.28 6.83 14.21
CA ARG A 147 -10.66 8.17 13.75
C ARG A 147 -11.04 9.07 14.92
N HIS A 148 -11.91 8.59 15.79
CA HIS A 148 -12.30 9.33 16.99
C HIS A 148 -11.10 9.67 17.88
N ALA A 149 -10.21 8.69 18.13
CA ALA A 149 -9.03 8.94 18.94
C ALA A 149 -8.04 9.91 18.27
N ARG A 150 -7.90 9.87 16.94
CA ARG A 150 -7.09 10.83 16.17
C ARG A 150 -7.62 12.26 16.29
N GLU A 151 -8.93 12.46 16.34
CA GLU A 151 -9.55 13.79 16.53
C GLU A 151 -9.24 14.38 17.91
N LEU A 152 -9.11 13.52 18.93
CA LEU A 152 -8.75 13.92 20.29
C LEU A 152 -7.24 14.09 20.49
N ALA A 153 -6.43 13.38 19.72
CA ALA A 153 -4.98 13.41 19.83
C ALA A 153 -4.37 14.61 19.12
N LYS A 154 -3.23 15.09 19.62
CA LYS A 154 -2.41 16.11 18.95
C LYS A 154 -1.53 15.47 17.88
N VAL A 155 -2.15 14.91 16.84
CA VAL A 155 -1.41 14.39 15.68
C VAL A 155 -0.73 15.52 14.91
N HIS A 156 0.51 15.32 14.46
CA HIS A 156 1.24 16.30 13.67
C HIS A 156 1.02 16.09 12.17
N LEU A 157 0.86 14.83 11.78
CA LEU A 157 0.65 14.44 10.41
C LEU A 157 -0.83 14.16 10.15
N ARG A 158 -1.30 14.56 8.97
CA ARG A 158 -2.63 14.21 8.48
C ARG A 158 -2.50 13.11 7.42
N GLU A 159 -3.53 12.29 7.33
CA GLU A 159 -3.65 11.30 6.27
C GLU A 159 -3.58 12.00 4.90
N PRO A 160 -2.62 11.62 4.03
CA PRO A 160 -2.51 12.19 2.70
C PRO A 160 -3.58 11.60 1.77
N ALA A 161 -3.83 12.26 0.64
CA ALA A 161 -4.61 11.64 -0.43
C ALA A 161 -3.88 10.40 -0.97
N LEU A 162 -4.64 9.40 -1.46
CA LEU A 162 -4.02 8.20 -2.07
C LEU A 162 -3.02 8.57 -3.16
N THR A 163 -3.30 9.61 -3.96
CA THR A 163 -2.40 10.11 -5.00
C THR A 163 -1.03 10.48 -4.47
N ASP A 164 -0.97 11.15 -3.32
CA ASP A 164 0.30 11.58 -2.74
C ASP A 164 1.07 10.38 -2.18
N THR A 165 0.36 9.40 -1.59
CA THR A 165 0.99 8.14 -1.17
C THR A 165 1.56 7.37 -2.36
N VAL A 166 0.84 7.33 -3.50
CA VAL A 166 1.36 6.73 -4.74
C VAL A 166 2.58 7.51 -5.24
N ASP A 167 2.60 8.84 -5.13
CA ASP A 167 3.79 9.62 -5.51
C ASP A 167 5.01 9.25 -4.66
N HIS A 168 4.84 9.12 -3.34
CA HIS A 168 5.92 8.68 -2.44
C HIS A 168 6.41 7.27 -2.79
N LEU A 169 5.50 6.37 -3.14
CA LEU A 169 5.83 5.01 -3.57
C LEU A 169 6.64 5.02 -4.88
N VAL A 170 6.21 5.76 -5.90
CA VAL A 170 6.93 5.86 -7.19
C VAL A 170 8.30 6.50 -6.99
N ARG A 171 8.39 7.56 -6.17
CA ARG A 171 9.67 8.16 -5.81
C ARG A 171 10.62 7.14 -5.20
N PHE A 172 10.16 6.35 -4.24
CA PHE A 172 10.97 5.29 -3.63
C PHE A 172 11.40 4.24 -4.65
N LEU A 173 10.47 3.74 -5.49
CA LEU A 173 10.77 2.77 -6.54
C LEU A 173 11.87 3.25 -7.49
N ARG A 174 11.84 4.52 -7.90
CA ARG A 174 12.86 5.14 -8.77
C ARG A 174 14.20 5.31 -8.05
N GLN A 175 14.17 5.84 -6.83
CA GLN A 175 15.39 6.03 -6.02
C GLN A 175 16.15 4.72 -5.80
N GLU A 176 15.42 3.63 -5.57
CA GLU A 176 15.98 2.28 -5.39
C GLU A 176 16.18 1.52 -6.72
N ARG A 177 15.90 2.16 -7.87
CA ARG A 177 16.04 1.57 -9.22
C ARG A 177 15.30 0.24 -9.39
N LEU A 178 14.11 0.15 -8.78
CA LEU A 178 13.24 -1.02 -8.86
C LEU A 178 12.33 -1.02 -10.08
N ILE A 179 12.22 0.14 -10.75
CA ILE A 179 11.49 0.31 -12.00
C ILE A 179 12.37 1.09 -12.98
N THR A 180 12.18 0.82 -14.27
CA THR A 180 12.85 1.50 -15.35
C THR A 180 12.22 2.90 -15.53
N GLU A 181 13.05 3.93 -15.70
CA GLU A 181 12.56 5.27 -16.03
C GLU A 181 12.02 5.28 -17.46
N SER A 182 10.94 6.01 -17.71
CA SER A 182 10.38 6.09 -19.07
C SER A 182 11.29 6.94 -19.97
N GLU A 183 11.42 6.59 -21.25
CA GLU A 183 12.24 7.33 -22.23
C GLU A 183 11.86 8.82 -22.34
N GLU A 184 10.61 9.18 -22.03
CA GLU A 184 10.12 10.57 -22.00
C GLU A 184 10.63 11.39 -20.80
N GLU A 185 11.03 10.74 -19.71
CA GLU A 185 11.57 11.37 -18.49
C GLU A 185 13.10 11.49 -18.53
N GLU A 186 13.79 10.53 -19.15
CA GLU A 186 15.24 10.61 -19.41
C GLU A 186 15.56 11.84 -20.28
N GLN A 187 14.73 12.12 -21.29
CA GLN A 187 14.89 13.30 -22.16
C GLN A 187 14.55 14.64 -21.49
N ARG A 188 13.81 14.63 -20.37
CA ARG A 188 13.51 15.86 -19.59
C ARG A 188 14.54 16.15 -18.50
N SER A 189 15.35 15.15 -18.15
CA SER A 189 16.33 15.23 -17.06
C SER A 189 17.78 15.36 -17.56
N ALA A 190 18.01 15.22 -18.86
CA ALA A 190 19.29 15.45 -19.56
C ALA A 190 19.38 16.87 -20.15
#